data_AF-A0A9E5DEL1-F1
#
_entry.id   AF-A0A9E5DEL1-F1
#
_cell.length_a   1.000
_cell.length_b   1.000
_cell.length_c   1.000
_cell.angle_alpha   90.00
_cell.angle_beta   90.00
_cell.angle_gamma   90.00
#
_symmetry.space_group_name_H-M   'P 1'
#
loop_
_entity.id
_entity.type
_entity.pdbx_description
1 polymer ?
#
loop_
_entity_poly.entity_id
_entity_poly.type
_entity_poly.pdbx_seq_one_letter_code
_entity_poly.pdbx_strand_id
1 'polypeptide(L)'
;MSTAKYVRLIGFGLLTWLLPFLISIPLYSPEGEPLYDIFLIKTVLLVFSTALGTLLILIYFRGIRDGFVREGALLGGLWLLINWALDAVVLLPLSGMAASPYMGQIGLRYLNILIIAIGIGYAAEHAVRGKG
;
A
#
# COMPACT_ATOMS: atom_id res chain seq x y z
N MET A 1 2.59 18.36 -15.65
CA MET A 1 1.95 17.08 -15.25
C MET A 1 0.46 17.33 -15.09
N SER A 2 -0.43 16.42 -15.55
CA SER A 2 -1.88 16.68 -15.53
C SER A 2 -2.51 16.42 -14.16
N THR A 3 -3.55 17.17 -13.80
CA THR A 3 -4.33 17.00 -12.56
C THR A 3 -4.82 15.56 -12.36
N ALA A 4 -5.22 14.89 -13.45
CA ALA A 4 -5.66 13.50 -13.43
C ALA A 4 -4.59 12.51 -12.91
N LYS A 5 -3.30 12.80 -13.14
CA LYS A 5 -2.20 11.97 -12.63
C LYS A 5 -2.10 12.06 -11.10
N TYR A 6 -2.18 13.27 -10.54
CA TYR A 6 -2.13 13.48 -9.08
C TYR A 6 -3.35 12.91 -8.37
N VAL A 7 -4.54 13.05 -8.96
CA VAL A 7 -5.77 12.44 -8.43
C VAL A 7 -5.64 10.93 -8.34
N ARG A 8 -5.12 10.26 -9.39
CA ARG A 8 -4.86 8.82 -9.36
C ARG A 8 -3.78 8.46 -8.33
N LEU A 9 -2.72 9.24 -8.27
CA LEU A 9 -1.60 9.00 -7.37
C LEU A 9 -2.04 9.05 -5.89
N ILE A 10 -2.72 10.12 -5.47
CA ILE A 10 -3.19 10.27 -4.09
C ILE A 10 -4.35 9.32 -3.83
N GLY A 11 -5.33 9.27 -4.73
CA GLY A 11 -6.53 8.45 -4.57
C GLY A 11 -6.21 6.96 -4.44
N PHE A 12 -5.30 6.43 -5.24
CA PHE A 12 -4.89 5.03 -5.10
C PHE A 12 -4.13 4.78 -3.80
N GLY A 13 -3.28 5.71 -3.36
CA GLY A 13 -2.64 5.63 -2.04
C GLY A 13 -3.67 5.54 -0.91
N LEU A 14 -4.70 6.39 -0.94
CA LEU A 14 -5.80 6.32 0.02
C LEU A 14 -6.57 4.99 -0.07
N LEU A 15 -6.82 4.47 -1.27
CA LEU A 15 -7.49 3.17 -1.47
C LEU A 15 -6.68 1.99 -0.91
N THR A 16 -5.34 2.04 -0.99
CA THR A 16 -4.48 0.99 -0.41
C THR A 16 -4.59 0.89 1.11
N TRP A 17 -5.02 1.97 1.78
CA TRP A 17 -5.27 1.97 3.22
C TRP A 17 -6.74 1.68 3.54
N LEU A 18 -7.66 2.38 2.85
CA LEU A 18 -9.09 2.34 3.12
C LEU A 18 -9.69 0.95 2.88
N LEU A 19 -9.32 0.28 1.78
CA LEU A 19 -9.94 -1.01 1.45
C LEU A 19 -9.54 -2.11 2.44
N PRO A 20 -8.25 -2.31 2.79
CA PRO A 20 -7.89 -3.24 3.86
C PRO A 20 -8.53 -2.91 5.20
N PHE A 21 -8.64 -1.62 5.55
CA PHE A 21 -9.34 -1.18 6.76
C PHE A 21 -10.81 -1.61 6.76
N LEU A 22 -11.56 -1.34 5.68
CA LEU A 22 -12.96 -1.73 5.56
C LEU A 22 -13.14 -3.26 5.57
N ILE A 23 -12.23 -3.99 4.93
CA ILE A 23 -12.22 -5.47 4.96
C ILE A 23 -11.89 -6.01 6.35
N SER A 24 -11.15 -5.26 7.17
CA SER A 24 -10.84 -5.69 8.54
C SER A 24 -12.05 -5.63 9.47
N ILE A 25 -12.98 -4.69 9.27
CA ILE A 25 -14.14 -4.47 10.16
C ILE A 25 -14.93 -5.75 10.45
N PRO A 26 -15.38 -6.55 9.46
CA PRO A 26 -16.13 -7.78 9.73
C PRO A 26 -15.29 -8.91 10.37
N LEU A 27 -13.98 -8.73 10.55
CA LEU A 27 -13.09 -9.70 11.20
C LEU A 27 -12.96 -9.45 12.72
N TYR A 28 -13.58 -8.39 13.24
CA TYR A 28 -13.61 -8.03 14.66
C TYR A 28 -15.05 -7.95 15.17
N SER A 29 -15.23 -8.19 16.46
CA SER A 29 -16.50 -7.99 17.15
C SER A 29 -16.81 -6.48 17.30
N PRO A 30 -18.06 -6.10 17.62
CA PRO A 30 -18.41 -4.71 17.93
C PRO A 30 -17.58 -4.11 19.07
N GLU A 31 -17.10 -4.94 20.00
CA GLU A 31 -16.24 -4.57 21.13
C GLU A 31 -14.76 -4.41 20.73
N GLY A 32 -14.40 -4.76 19.50
CA GLY A 32 -13.02 -4.67 18.98
C GLY A 32 -12.20 -5.94 19.16
N GLU A 33 -12.80 -7.05 19.60
CA GLU A 33 -12.09 -8.31 19.78
C GLU A 33 -11.98 -9.09 18.46
N PRO A 34 -10.84 -9.72 18.16
CA PRO A 34 -10.68 -10.47 16.92
C PRO A 34 -11.58 -11.72 16.91
N LEU A 35 -12.37 -11.89 15.84
CA LEU A 35 -13.27 -13.05 15.68
C LEU A 35 -12.53 -14.33 15.28
N TYR A 36 -11.28 -14.20 14.83
CA TYR A 36 -10.40 -15.28 14.40
C TYR A 36 -9.02 -15.10 15.00
N ASP A 37 -8.14 -16.10 14.82
CA ASP A 37 -6.74 -15.95 15.19
C ASP A 37 -6.12 -14.68 14.59
N ILE A 38 -5.43 -13.90 15.43
CA ILE A 38 -4.91 -12.59 15.05
C ILE A 38 -3.82 -12.68 13.96
N PHE A 39 -3.06 -13.78 13.91
CA PHE A 39 -2.08 -14.00 12.85
C PHE A 39 -2.77 -14.31 11.53
N LEU A 40 -3.87 -15.07 11.55
CA LEU A 40 -4.69 -15.32 10.36
C LEU A 40 -5.26 -14.01 9.80
N ILE A 41 -5.89 -13.18 10.64
CA ILE A 41 -6.44 -11.87 10.23
C ILE A 41 -5.34 -11.02 9.59
N LYS A 42 -4.21 -10.86 10.27
CA LYS A 42 -3.05 -10.10 9.77
C LYS A 42 -2.52 -10.64 8.45
N THR A 43 -2.55 -11.95 8.23
CA THR A 43 -2.06 -12.58 7.00
C THR A 43 -3.02 -12.34 5.84
N VAL A 44 -4.32 -12.52 6.06
CA VAL A 44 -5.37 -12.26 5.05
C VAL A 44 -5.31 -10.80 4.59
N LEU A 45 -5.23 -9.86 5.54
CA LEU A 45 -5.13 -8.43 5.23
C LEU A 45 -3.84 -8.11 4.48
N LEU A 46 -2.71 -8.71 4.82
CA LEU A 46 -1.45 -8.51 4.11
C LEU A 46 -1.52 -9.02 2.67
N VAL A 47 -2.05 -10.22 2.44
CA VAL A 47 -2.20 -10.80 1.10
C VAL A 47 -3.13 -9.93 0.25
N PHE A 48 -4.29 -9.56 0.80
CA PHE A 48 -5.24 -8.68 0.13
C PHE A 48 -4.61 -7.33 -0.23
N SER A 49 -3.94 -6.68 0.74
CA SER A 49 -3.29 -5.38 0.54
C SER A 49 -2.19 -5.46 -0.51
N THR A 50 -1.41 -6.54 -0.52
CA THR A 50 -0.34 -6.76 -1.50
C THR A 50 -0.91 -6.93 -2.91
N ALA A 51 -1.97 -7.73 -3.06
CA ALA A 51 -2.64 -7.92 -4.35
C ALA A 51 -3.28 -6.62 -4.86
N LEU A 52 -4.01 -5.91 -4.00
CA LEU A 52 -4.62 -4.62 -4.30
C LEU A 52 -3.56 -3.57 -4.69
N GLY A 53 -2.52 -3.42 -3.88
CA GLY A 53 -1.43 -2.48 -4.13
C GLY A 53 -0.74 -2.76 -5.47
N THR A 54 -0.44 -4.03 -5.74
CA THR A 54 0.13 -4.47 -7.03
C THR A 54 -0.78 -4.11 -8.20
N LEU A 55 -2.08 -4.40 -8.10
CA LEU A 55 -3.05 -4.06 -9.14
C LEU A 55 -3.11 -2.55 -9.40
N LEU A 56 -3.19 -1.73 -8.35
CA LEU A 56 -3.25 -0.27 -8.49
C LEU A 56 -1.95 0.31 -9.06
N ILE A 57 -0.79 -0.23 -8.69
CA ILE A 57 0.50 0.12 -9.28
C ILE A 57 0.47 -0.19 -10.78
N LEU A 58 0.08 -1.41 -11.18
CA LEU A 58 -0.02 -1.78 -12.59
C LEU A 58 -0.95 -0.84 -13.37
N ILE A 59 -2.10 -0.48 -12.80
CA ILE A 59 -3.04 0.47 -13.42
C ILE A 59 -2.40 1.86 -13.58
N TYR A 60 -1.67 2.35 -12.58
CA TYR A 60 -0.95 3.62 -12.68
C TYR A 60 0.10 3.60 -13.80
N PHE A 61 0.88 2.52 -13.87
CA PHE A 61 1.96 2.35 -14.84
C PHE A 61 1.48 2.29 -16.30
N ARG A 62 0.21 1.96 -16.58
CA ARG A 62 -0.37 2.02 -17.94
C ARG A 62 -0.28 3.41 -18.59
N GLY A 63 -0.18 4.47 -17.79
CA GLY A 63 -0.07 5.85 -18.27
C GLY A 63 1.37 6.37 -18.37
N ILE A 64 2.37 5.58 -17.98
CA ILE A 64 3.78 5.98 -17.93
C ILE A 64 4.49 5.53 -19.22
N ARG A 65 5.29 6.42 -19.80
CA ARG A 65 5.99 6.18 -21.08
C ARG A 65 7.50 6.04 -20.93
N ASP A 66 8.06 6.66 -19.90
CA ASP A 66 9.50 6.71 -19.62
C ASP A 66 9.75 6.86 -18.11
N GLY A 67 11.01 6.76 -17.70
CA GLY A 67 11.42 6.98 -16.30
C GLY A 67 10.75 6.04 -15.30
N PHE A 68 10.46 4.79 -15.70
CA PHE A 68 9.63 3.85 -14.94
C PHE A 68 10.13 3.60 -13.50
N VAL A 69 11.43 3.43 -13.29
CA VAL A 69 12.00 3.26 -11.93
C VAL A 69 11.76 4.50 -11.07
N ARG A 70 11.99 5.69 -11.62
CA ARG A 70 11.76 6.96 -10.92
C ARG A 70 10.29 7.13 -10.54
N GLU A 71 9.38 6.84 -11.47
CA GLU A 71 7.93 6.89 -11.22
C GLU A 71 7.51 5.84 -10.17
N GLY A 72 8.08 4.65 -10.20
CA GLY A 72 7.87 3.61 -9.19
C GLY A 72 8.32 4.04 -7.79
N ALA A 73 9.52 4.61 -7.67
CA ALA A 73 10.04 5.12 -6.40
C ALA A 73 9.18 6.27 -5.83
N LEU A 74 8.76 7.21 -6.68
CA LEU A 74 7.91 8.34 -6.27
C LEU A 74 6.52 7.85 -5.81
N LEU A 75 5.90 6.95 -6.58
CA LEU A 75 4.61 6.37 -6.22
C LEU A 75 4.71 5.56 -4.93
N GLY A 76 5.65 4.63 -4.86
CA GLY A 76 5.84 3.76 -3.72
C GLY A 76 6.14 4.54 -2.44
N GLY A 77 7.01 5.55 -2.52
CA GLY A 77 7.36 6.40 -1.40
C GLY A 77 6.17 7.23 -0.91
N LEU A 78 5.40 7.83 -1.83
CA LEU A 78 4.22 8.60 -1.44
C LEU A 78 3.14 7.71 -0.81
N TRP A 79 2.88 6.53 -1.36
CA TRP A 79 1.87 5.63 -0.79
C TRP A 79 2.29 5.07 0.57
N LEU A 80 3.58 4.76 0.75
CA LEU A 80 4.13 4.42 2.06
C LEU A 80 3.84 5.51 3.09
N LEU A 81 4.13 6.77 2.75
CA LEU A 81 3.89 7.91 3.63
C LEU A 81 2.40 8.13 3.91
N ILE A 82 1.53 7.99 2.91
CA ILE A 82 0.08 8.09 3.10
C ILE A 82 -0.41 7.02 4.09
N ASN A 83 0.01 5.77 3.92
CA ASN A 83 -0.42 4.69 4.80
C ASN A 83 0.10 4.89 6.23
N TRP A 84 1.37 5.25 6.41
CA TRP A 84 1.90 5.57 7.74
C TRP A 84 1.23 6.78 8.39
N ALA A 85 0.88 7.81 7.62
CA ALA A 85 0.17 8.96 8.15
C ALA A 85 -1.24 8.58 8.62
N LEU A 86 -1.98 7.80 7.84
CA LEU A 86 -3.31 7.33 8.21
C LEU A 86 -3.26 6.38 9.41
N ASP A 87 -2.26 5.51 9.48
CA ASP A 87 -2.02 4.68 10.65
C ASP A 87 -1.77 5.53 11.90
N ALA A 88 -0.86 6.50 11.81
CA ALA A 88 -0.53 7.37 12.95
C ALA A 88 -1.75 8.15 13.47
N VAL A 89 -2.64 8.57 12.57
CA VAL A 89 -3.84 9.35 12.92
C VAL A 89 -5.00 8.47 13.37
N VAL A 90 -5.15 7.26 12.82
CA VAL A 90 -6.34 6.43 13.01
C VAL A 90 -6.02 5.12 13.73
N LEU A 91 -5.21 4.25 13.11
CA LEU A 91 -5.04 2.87 13.60
C LEU A 91 -4.14 2.78 14.82
N LEU A 92 -3.10 3.59 14.93
CA LEU A 92 -2.22 3.58 16.09
C LEU A 92 -2.99 3.97 17.37
N PRO A 93 -3.75 5.09 17.40
CA PRO A 93 -4.64 5.40 18.52
C PRO A 93 -5.70 4.31 18.79
N LEU A 94 -6.31 3.78 17.73
CA LEU A 94 -7.37 2.77 17.85
C LEU A 94 -6.85 1.43 18.38
N SER A 95 -5.62 1.06 18.04
CA SER A 95 -5.03 -0.25 18.40
C SER A 95 -4.68 -0.40 19.88
N GLY A 96 -4.56 0.71 20.62
CA GLY A 96 -4.02 0.72 21.99
C GLY A 96 -2.54 0.28 22.08
N MET A 97 -1.85 0.08 20.96
CA MET A 97 -0.45 -0.35 20.93
C MET A 97 0.51 0.83 21.10
N ALA A 98 1.66 0.56 21.72
CA ALA A 98 2.79 1.50 21.63
C ALA A 98 3.34 1.57 20.19
N ALA A 99 3.93 2.71 19.83
CA ALA A 99 4.40 2.97 18.46
C ALA A 99 5.44 1.95 17.95
N SER A 100 6.37 1.52 18.81
CA SER A 100 7.43 0.56 18.44
C SER A 100 6.87 -0.83 18.04
N PRO A 101 6.07 -1.53 18.88
CA PRO A 101 5.47 -2.80 18.48
C PRO A 101 4.48 -2.65 17.32
N TYR A 102 3.78 -1.51 17.20
CA TYR A 102 2.93 -1.24 16.04
C TYR A 102 3.74 -1.19 14.75
N MET A 103 4.86 -0.45 14.74
CA MET A 103 5.75 -0.35 13.59
C MET A 103 6.30 -1.72 13.19
N GLY A 104 6.74 -2.53 14.16
CA GLY A 104 7.25 -3.88 13.89
C GLY A 104 6.20 -4.84 13.33
N GLN A 105 4.95 -4.74 13.77
CA GLN A 105 3.89 -5.66 13.38
C GLN A 105 3.14 -5.25 12.12
N ILE A 106 2.97 -3.95 11.88
CA ILE A 106 2.12 -3.39 10.83
C ILE A 106 2.92 -2.43 9.96
N GLY A 107 3.56 -1.43 10.55
CA GLY A 107 4.22 -0.35 9.80
C GLY A 107 5.27 -0.83 8.78
N LEU A 108 6.10 -1.82 9.14
CA LEU A 108 7.10 -2.40 8.22
C LEU A 108 6.48 -3.10 7.01
N ARG A 109 5.24 -3.58 7.08
CA ARG A 109 4.58 -4.30 5.99
C ARG A 109 4.31 -3.40 4.79
N TYR A 110 4.15 -2.10 5.00
CA TYR A 110 3.94 -1.14 3.92
C TYR A 110 5.17 -0.95 3.02
N LEU A 111 6.37 -1.37 3.47
CA LEU A 111 7.56 -1.40 2.61
C LEU A 111 7.35 -2.26 1.35
N ASN A 112 6.45 -3.26 1.41
CA ASN A 112 6.06 -4.04 0.23
C ASN A 112 5.57 -3.15 -0.91
N ILE A 113 4.83 -2.08 -0.63
CA ILE A 113 4.34 -1.15 -1.66
C ILE A 113 5.51 -0.51 -2.41
N LEU A 114 6.51 -0.03 -1.67
CA LEU A 114 7.71 0.61 -2.24
C LEU A 114 8.53 -0.39 -3.06
N ILE A 115 8.77 -1.58 -2.52
CA ILE A 115 9.55 -2.63 -3.17
C ILE A 115 8.88 -3.07 -4.47
N ILE A 116 7.57 -3.32 -4.45
CA ILE A 116 6.81 -3.75 -5.62
C ILE A 116 6.77 -2.64 -6.68
N ALA A 117 6.54 -1.39 -6.28
CA ALA A 117 6.48 -0.27 -7.23
C ALA A 117 7.81 -0.05 -7.96
N ILE A 118 8.94 -0.10 -7.23
CA ILE A 118 10.28 -0.01 -7.83
C ILE A 118 10.55 -1.23 -8.71
N GLY A 119 10.21 -2.44 -8.25
CA GLY A 119 10.41 -3.68 -9.00
C GLY A 119 9.65 -3.69 -10.33
N ILE A 120 8.38 -3.27 -10.34
CA ILE A 120 7.59 -3.10 -11.56
C ILE A 120 8.20 -2.04 -12.46
N GLY A 121 8.64 -0.91 -11.90
CA GLY A 121 9.31 0.15 -12.66
C GLY A 121 10.59 -0.33 -13.34
N TYR A 122 11.41 -1.10 -12.64
CA TYR A 122 12.64 -1.70 -13.16
C TYR A 122 12.35 -2.69 -14.29
N ALA A 123 11.39 -3.60 -14.08
CA ALA A 123 10.99 -4.57 -15.09
C ALA A 123 10.46 -3.88 -16.38
N ALA A 124 9.64 -2.84 -16.23
CA ALA A 124 9.10 -2.08 -17.35
C ALA A 124 10.20 -1.34 -18.13
N GLU A 125 11.16 -0.71 -17.43
CA GLU A 125 12.27 -0.01 -18.08
C GLU A 125 13.15 -0.95 -18.90
N HIS A 126 13.48 -2.13 -18.35
CA HIS A 126 14.23 -3.16 -19.08
C HIS A 126 13.46 -3.70 -20.29
N ALA A 127 12.15 -3.91 -20.16
CA ALA A 127 11.32 -4.42 -21.25
C ALA A 127 11.21 -3.42 -22.43
N VAL A 128 11.32 -2.11 -22.16
CA VAL A 128 11.33 -1.08 -23.21
C VAL A 128 12.73 -0.94 -23.82
N ARG A 129 13.78 -0.92 -23.01
CA ARG A 129 15.17 -0.78 -23.48
C ARG A 129 15.67 -1.99 -24.28
N GLY A 130 15.24 -3.20 -23.94
CA GLY A 130 15.62 -4.42 -24.66
C GLY A 130 14.93 -4.61 -26.03
N LYS A 131 14.08 -3.65 -26.45
CA LYS A 131 13.41 -3.63 -27.76
C LYS A 131 13.97 -2.59 -28.72
N GLY A 132 15.00 -1.84 -28.32
CA GLY A 132 15.76 -0.91 -29.18
C GLY A 132 17.04 -1.57 -29.69
#